data_AF-A0A5J6NS47-F1
#
_entry.id   AF-A0A5J6NS47-F1
#
_cell.length_a   1.000
_cell.length_b   1.000
_cell.length_c   1.000
_cell.angle_alpha   90.00
_cell.angle_beta   90.00
_cell.angle_gamma   90.00
#
_symmetry.space_group_name_H-M   'P 1'
#
loop_
_entity.id
_entity.type
_entity.pdbx_description
1 polymer ?
#
loop_
_entity_poly.entity_id
_entity_poly.type
_entity_poly.pdbx_seq_one_letter_code
_entity_poly.pdbx_strand_id
1 'polypeptide(L)'
;LIIFFAYFYTAIQFNPAELAENLKKYGGFIPGIRPGSHTKEYIEKVLNRITLPGAMFLAGLALAPYIIIKFLDLSSNSGGGSLVYTFGGTSLLIMVGVALETLKQIESQLLMRNYE
;
A
#
# COMPACT_ATOMS: atom_id res chain seq x y z
N LEU A 1 12.95 10.51 2.33
CA LEU A 1 12.30 10.47 0.99
C LEU A 1 11.06 9.56 0.99
N ILE A 2 11.16 8.28 1.39
CA ILE A 2 10.01 7.33 1.35
C ILE A 2 8.76 7.88 2.07
N ILE A 3 8.92 8.37 3.30
CA ILE A 3 7.78 8.92 4.07
C ILE A 3 7.15 10.12 3.36
N PHE A 4 7.96 11.05 2.86
CA PHE A 4 7.47 12.21 2.11
C PHE A 4 6.70 11.79 0.86
N PHE A 5 7.25 10.87 0.06
CA PHE A 5 6.58 10.37 -1.15
C PHE A 5 5.31 9.57 -0.83
N ALA A 6 5.27 8.82 0.27
CA ALA A 6 4.06 8.15 0.71
C ALA A 6 2.94 9.15 1.02
N TYR A 7 3.24 10.22 1.78
CA TYR A 7 2.28 11.29 2.04
C TYR A 7 1.85 12.01 0.76
N PHE A 8 2.81 12.38 -0.10
CA PHE A 8 2.54 13.09 -1.34
C PHE A 8 1.69 12.27 -2.31
N TYR A 9 2.03 11.00 -2.53
CA TYR A 9 1.28 10.10 -3.39
C TYR A 9 -0.13 9.86 -2.87
N THR A 10 -0.30 9.62 -1.57
CA THR A 10 -1.63 9.44 -0.98
C THR A 10 -2.51 10.69 -1.10
N ALA A 11 -1.95 11.89 -0.96
CA ALA A 11 -2.70 13.14 -1.10
C ALA A 11 -3.14 13.42 -2.55
N ILE A 12 -2.34 13.05 -3.54
CA ILE A 12 -2.70 13.19 -4.96
C ILE A 12 -3.73 12.12 -5.37
N GLN A 13 -3.51 10.87 -4.97
CA GLN A 13 -4.37 9.76 -5.35
C GLN A 13 -5.74 9.83 -4.68
N PHE A 14 -5.79 10.29 -3.43
CA PHE A 14 -7.02 10.40 -2.64
C PHE A 14 -7.27 11.86 -2.27
N ASN A 15 -7.94 12.60 -3.15
CA ASN A 15 -8.38 13.96 -2.86
C ASN A 15 -9.60 13.93 -1.91
N PRO A 16 -9.47 14.36 -0.63
CA PRO A 16 -10.57 14.26 0.34
C PRO A 16 -11.76 15.15 -0.03
N ALA A 17 -11.52 16.26 -0.74
CA ALA A 17 -12.57 17.18 -1.15
C ALA A 17 -13.45 16.55 -2.23
N GLU A 18 -12.82 15.97 -3.25
CA GLU A 18 -13.52 15.29 -4.33
C GLU A 18 -14.26 14.04 -3.82
N LEU A 19 -13.66 13.29 -2.89
CA LEU A 19 -14.28 12.10 -2.31
C LEU A 19 -15.52 12.44 -1.48
N ALA A 20 -15.47 13.53 -0.71
CA ALA A 20 -16.62 14.03 0.05
C ALA A 20 -17.74 14.57 -0.87
N GLU A 21 -17.37 15.22 -1.96
CA GLU A 21 -18.34 15.73 -2.95
C GLU A 21 -19.00 14.59 -3.72
N ASN A 22 -18.22 13.58 -4.14
CA ASN A 22 -18.73 12.37 -4.76
C ASN A 22 -19.70 11.64 -3.83
N LEU A 23 -19.35 11.43 -2.55
CA LEU A 23 -20.26 10.82 -1.58
C LEU A 23 -21.60 11.57 -1.51
N LYS A 24 -21.56 12.90 -1.41
CA LYS A 24 -22.77 13.73 -1.39
C LYS A 24 -23.58 13.59 -2.70
N LYS A 25 -22.92 13.58 -3.86
CA LYS A 25 -23.57 13.48 -5.18
C LYS A 25 -24.24 12.12 -5.42
N TYR A 26 -23.66 11.04 -4.92
CA TYR A 26 -24.21 9.69 -5.00
C TYR A 26 -25.18 9.36 -3.85
N GLY A 27 -25.55 10.32 -3.01
CA GLY A 27 -26.46 10.13 -1.87
C GLY A 27 -25.86 9.34 -0.70
N GLY A 28 -24.56 9.09 -0.71
CA GLY A 28 -23.82 8.43 0.37
C GLY A 28 -23.45 9.40 1.48
N PHE A 29 -23.45 8.92 2.73
CA PHE A 29 -22.99 9.69 3.88
C PHE A 29 -22.30 8.79 4.89
N ILE A 30 -21.36 9.36 5.64
CA ILE A 30 -20.70 8.66 6.74
C ILE A 30 -21.61 8.81 7.98
N PRO A 31 -22.03 7.70 8.63
CA PRO A 31 -22.87 7.76 9.82
C PRO A 31 -22.26 8.67 10.89
N GLY A 32 -23.06 9.60 11.43
CA GLY A 32 -22.63 10.54 12.47
C GLY A 32 -21.91 11.81 11.99
N ILE A 33 -21.70 12.01 10.68
CA ILE A 33 -21.01 13.19 10.13
C ILE A 33 -21.88 13.85 9.06
N ARG A 34 -22.06 15.17 9.15
CA ARG A 34 -22.85 15.93 8.17
C ARG A 34 -22.14 15.94 6.80
N PRO A 35 -22.84 15.60 5.69
CA PRO A 35 -22.25 15.59 4.34
C PRO A 35 -21.65 16.93 3.92
N GLY A 36 -20.47 16.91 3.30
CA GLY A 36 -19.77 18.09 2.78
C GLY A 36 -18.46 18.37 3.52
N SER A 37 -18.31 19.59 4.07
CA SER A 37 -17.05 20.04 4.69
C SER A 37 -16.59 19.14 5.85
N HIS A 38 -17.51 18.70 6.70
CA HIS A 38 -17.17 17.82 7.83
C HIS A 38 -16.77 16.41 7.37
N THR A 39 -17.32 15.93 6.26
CA THR A 39 -16.90 14.66 5.64
C THR A 39 -15.48 14.75 5.09
N LYS A 40 -15.13 15.88 4.45
CA LYS A 40 -13.76 16.15 3.96
C LYS A 40 -12.75 16.12 5.11
N GLU A 41 -12.98 16.88 6.18
CA GLU A 41 -12.09 16.93 7.35
C GLU A 41 -11.92 15.56 8.01
N TYR A 42 -13.02 14.79 8.08
CA TYR A 42 -12.97 13.43 8.61
C TYR A 42 -12.08 12.53 7.75
N ILE A 43 -12.29 12.52 6.43
CA ILE A 43 -11.50 11.71 5.49
C ILE A 43 -10.02 12.11 5.57
N GLU A 44 -9.72 13.40 5.61
CA GLU A 44 -8.36 13.92 5.74
C GLU A 44 -7.68 13.45 7.03
N LYS A 45 -8.39 13.49 8.17
CA LYS A 45 -7.87 13.00 9.45
C LYS A 45 -7.61 11.49 9.43
N VAL A 46 -8.50 10.72 8.80
CA VAL A 46 -8.36 9.26 8.66
C VAL A 46 -7.17 8.93 7.76
N LEU A 47 -7.07 9.56 6.59
CA LEU A 47 -5.95 9.39 5.66
C LEU A 47 -4.62 9.67 6.34
N ASN A 48 -4.49 10.81 7.03
CA ASN A 48 -3.25 11.14 7.75
C ASN A 48 -2.85 10.11 8.81
N ARG A 49 -3.84 9.49 9.49
CA ARG A 49 -3.58 8.48 10.53
C ARG A 49 -3.21 7.12 9.97
N ILE A 50 -3.73 6.75 8.79
CA ILE A 50 -3.42 5.49 8.11
C ILE A 50 -2.10 5.59 7.34
N THR A 51 -1.83 6.74 6.72
CA THR A 51 -0.59 6.97 5.96
C THR A 51 0.64 6.91 6.84
N LEU A 52 0.57 7.31 8.12
CA LEU A 52 1.69 7.30 9.05
C LEU A 52 2.29 5.88 9.27
N PRO A 53 1.53 4.87 9.74
CA PRO A 53 2.03 3.50 9.86
C PRO A 53 2.33 2.86 8.49
N GLY A 54 1.57 3.17 7.44
CA GLY A 54 1.82 2.66 6.09
C GLY A 54 3.17 3.12 5.52
N ALA A 55 3.50 4.40 5.69
CA ALA A 55 4.79 4.96 5.30
C ALA A 55 5.95 4.37 6.11
N MET A 56 5.75 4.12 7.39
CA MET A 56 6.75 3.48 8.26
C MET A 56 6.99 2.02 7.85
N PHE A 57 5.93 1.28 7.52
CA PHE A 57 6.02 -0.08 7.01
C PHE A 57 6.76 -0.14 5.66
N LEU A 58 6.43 0.74 4.73
CA LEU A 58 7.13 0.84 3.43
C LEU A 58 8.62 1.19 3.60
N ALA A 59 8.94 2.09 4.53
CA ALA A 59 10.32 2.42 4.84
C ALA A 59 11.07 1.20 5.44
N GLY A 60 10.42 0.43 6.32
CA GLY A 60 10.98 -0.80 6.87
C GLY A 60 11.24 -1.86 5.80
N LEU A 61 10.29 -2.08 4.90
CA LEU A 61 10.44 -3.00 3.76
C LEU A 61 11.56 -2.59 2.80
N ALA A 62 11.70 -1.30 2.51
CA ALA A 62 12.78 -0.81 1.67
C ALA A 62 14.17 -1.00 2.31
N LEU A 63 14.25 -0.94 3.64
CA LEU A 63 15.50 -1.14 4.39
C LEU A 63 15.80 -2.62 4.67
N ALA A 64 14.79 -3.49 4.68
CA ALA A 64 14.94 -4.92 4.92
C ALA A 64 16.03 -5.61 4.07
N PRO A 65 16.10 -5.44 2.73
CA PRO A 65 17.16 -6.08 1.94
C PRO A 65 18.56 -5.56 2.29
N TYR A 66 18.70 -4.26 2.57
CA TYR A 66 19.98 -3.68 2.98
C TYR A 66 20.49 -4.25 4.31
N ILE A 67 19.57 -4.45 5.27
CA ILE A 67 19.88 -5.07 6.56
C ILE A 67 20.31 -6.53 6.36
N ILE A 68 19.56 -7.29 5.56
CA ILE A 68 19.85 -8.70 5.25
C ILE A 68 21.24 -8.83 4.62
N ILE A 69 21.56 -8.02 3.60
CA ILE A 69 22.87 -8.02 2.95
C ILE A 69 23.98 -7.69 3.94
N LYS A 70 23.81 -6.66 4.79
CA LYS A 70 24.81 -6.28 5.80
C LYS A 70 25.06 -7.35 6.86
N PHE A 71 24.04 -8.12 7.25
CA PHE A 71 24.21 -9.25 8.18
C PHE A 71 24.81 -10.49 7.51
N LEU A 72 24.55 -10.72 6.21
CA LEU A 72 25.10 -11.83 5.43
C LEU A 72 26.53 -11.56 4.89
N ASP A 73 26.94 -10.29 4.77
CA ASP A 73 28.29 -9.86 4.36
C ASP A 73 29.40 -10.25 5.36
N LEU A 74 29.06 -10.78 6.55
CA LEU A 74 30.06 -11.35 7.45
C LEU A 74 30.46 -12.79 7.07
N SER A 75 29.78 -13.44 6.12
CA SER A 75 29.93 -14.89 5.93
C SER A 75 30.54 -15.35 4.61
N SER A 76 30.39 -14.69 3.44
CA SER A 76 30.81 -15.40 2.21
C SER A 76 31.21 -14.53 1.00
N ASN A 77 32.52 -14.52 0.75
CA ASN A 77 33.16 -14.38 -0.56
C ASN A 77 32.72 -15.50 -1.54
N SER A 78 31.43 -15.59 -1.91
CA SER A 78 30.99 -16.59 -2.88
C SER A 78 29.83 -16.10 -3.73
N GLY A 79 30.12 -15.29 -4.76
CA GLY A 79 29.36 -15.19 -6.03
C GLY A 79 27.85 -14.90 -6.01
N GLY A 80 27.21 -14.78 -4.84
CA GLY A 80 25.76 -14.73 -4.65
C GLY A 80 25.20 -13.33 -4.40
N GLY A 81 26.07 -12.32 -4.28
CA GLY A 81 25.64 -10.91 -4.13
C GLY A 81 24.70 -10.48 -5.25
N SER A 82 24.96 -10.91 -6.48
CA SER A 82 24.11 -10.59 -7.64
C SER A 82 22.68 -11.16 -7.54
N LEU A 83 22.51 -12.35 -6.97
CA LEU A 83 21.17 -12.93 -6.77
C LEU A 83 20.37 -12.15 -5.71
N VAL A 84 20.99 -11.72 -4.62
CA VAL A 84 20.29 -10.95 -3.58
C VAL A 84 19.90 -9.54 -4.06
N TYR A 85 20.70 -8.92 -4.94
CA TYR A 85 20.33 -7.65 -5.59
C TYR A 85 19.21 -7.84 -6.64
N THR A 86 19.23 -8.94 -7.41
CA THR A 86 18.22 -9.21 -8.46
C THR A 86 16.87 -9.70 -7.88
N PHE A 87 16.92 -10.52 -6.81
CA PHE A 87 15.76 -10.92 -5.99
C PHE A 87 15.49 -9.96 -4.82
N GLY A 88 16.11 -8.78 -4.83
CA GLY A 88 16.09 -7.84 -3.72
C GLY A 88 14.83 -6.99 -3.65
N GLY A 89 14.30 -6.84 -2.43
CA GLY A 89 13.33 -5.82 -2.01
C GLY A 89 12.11 -5.64 -2.92
N THR A 90 12.24 -4.77 -3.92
CA THR A 90 11.19 -4.38 -4.85
C THR A 90 10.71 -5.55 -5.72
N SER A 91 11.60 -6.40 -6.22
CA SER A 91 11.22 -7.55 -7.05
C SER A 91 10.42 -8.59 -6.24
N LEU A 92 10.82 -8.82 -4.99
CA LEU A 92 10.09 -9.69 -4.06
C LEU A 92 8.72 -9.11 -3.70
N LEU A 93 8.62 -7.80 -3.43
CA LEU A 93 7.35 -7.13 -3.14
C LEU A 93 6.37 -7.22 -4.31
N ILE A 94 6.85 -6.96 -5.54
CA ILE A 94 6.03 -7.06 -6.75
C ILE A 94 5.61 -8.52 -6.97
N MET A 95 6.52 -9.48 -6.81
CA MET A 95 6.22 -10.90 -6.99
C MET A 95 5.11 -11.38 -6.05
N VAL A 96 5.23 -11.08 -4.75
CA VAL A 96 4.21 -11.47 -3.76
C VAL A 96 2.90 -10.74 -4.02
N GLY A 97 2.94 -9.45 -4.36
CA GLY A 97 1.75 -8.66 -4.69
C GLY A 97 0.99 -9.23 -5.89
N VAL A 98 1.68 -9.50 -7.00
CA VAL A 98 1.08 -10.08 -8.21
C VAL A 98 0.58 -11.49 -7.96
N ALA A 99 1.31 -12.32 -7.20
CA ALA A 99 0.88 -13.67 -6.86
C ALA A 99 -0.44 -13.66 -6.06
N LEU A 100 -0.56 -12.79 -5.04
CA LEU A 100 -1.79 -12.64 -4.26
C LEU A 100 -2.95 -12.09 -5.10
N GLU A 101 -2.70 -11.10 -5.96
CA GLU A 101 -3.70 -10.55 -6.88
C GLU A 101 -4.22 -11.64 -7.83
N THR A 102 -3.30 -12.46 -8.37
CA THR A 102 -3.64 -13.58 -9.27
C THR A 102 -4.49 -14.62 -8.56
N LEU A 103 -4.13 -14.99 -7.33
CA LEU A 103 -4.93 -15.92 -6.52
C LEU A 103 -6.34 -15.40 -6.26
N LYS A 104 -6.46 -14.12 -5.89
CA LYS A 104 -7.76 -13.48 -5.64
C LYS A 104 -8.61 -13.41 -6.90
N GLN A 105 -7.99 -13.18 -8.06
CA GLN A 105 -8.68 -13.16 -9.35
C GLN A 105 -9.21 -14.55 -9.72
N ILE A 106 -8.44 -15.61 -9.47
CA ILE A 106 -8.88 -17.01 -9.67
C ILE A 106 -10.04 -17.34 -8.72
N GLU A 107 -9.93 -16.97 -7.44
CA GLU A 107 -10.98 -17.20 -6.45
C GLU A 107 -12.28 -16.48 -6.83
N SER A 108 -12.20 -15.22 -7.30
CA SER A 108 -13.37 -14.47 -7.78
C SER A 108 -14.07 -15.16 -8.95
N GLN A 109 -13.35 -15.81 -9.86
CA GLN A 109 -13.94 -16.58 -10.95
C GLN A 109 -14.58 -17.89 -10.47
N LEU A 110 -13.98 -18.54 -9.47
CA LEU A 110 -14.55 -19.76 -8.86
C LEU A 110 -15.82 -19.47 -8.05
N LEU A 111 -15.89 -18.33 -7.36
CA LEU A 111 -17.09 -17.89 -6.64
C LEU A 111 -18.26 -17.62 -7.60
N MET A 112 -18.00 -17.06 -8.78
CA MET A 112 -19.03 -16.90 -9.82
C MET A 112 -19.56 -18.26 -10.33
N ARG A 113 -18.72 -19.31 -10.32
CA ARG A 113 -19.13 -20.67 -10.72
C ARG A 113 -19.90 -21.43 -9.64
N ASN A 114 -19.66 -21.13 -8.36
CA ASN A 114 -20.37 -21.74 -7.23
C ASN A 114 -21.69 -21.02 -6.87
N TYR A 115 -22.07 -19.99 -7.65
CA TYR A 115 -23.36 -19.31 -7.54
C TYR A 115 -24.43 -19.89 -8.47
N GLU A 116 -24.08 -20.87 -9.33
CA GLU A 116 -25.05 -21.75 -10.03
C GLU A 116 -25.37 -23.00 -9.21
#